data_AF-A0A373GES9-F1
#
_entry.id   AF-A0A373GES9-F1
#
_cell.length_a   1.000
_cell.length_b   1.000
_cell.length_c   1.000
_cell.angle_alpha   90.00
_cell.angle_beta   90.00
_cell.angle_gamma   90.00
#
_symmetry.space_group_name_H-M   'P 1'
#
loop_
_entity.id
_entity.type
_entity.pdbx_description
1 polymer ?
#
loop_
_entity_poly.entity_id
_entity_poly.type
_entity_poly.pdbx_seq_one_letter_code
_entity_poly.pdbx_strand_id
1 'polypeptide(L)'
;MCKNLNIGIVLFLIIGLVMSGCIRKLNLYQGDKDEDENKDNGKRRDVICETEFIYPFGNETADKEIEITIHLKADRQVGYLYTEIPTLKYNKDWLFLMTQDDCMHSAFSYTWAAIHGKPLSYIYYCDLAHLQNGDLPPDYYSLGKTLATTNGTGQEVRFSFGTTVAADDDLMNTQTWVQNGYTRDYFRFYKKTMLVWGNLQEMMNYGVSIAFHDLNLPDEDKTEDKLLAQFPVAQSMIREKLNNRTCKMLAEPNGDKNYIKAALRYDKIRTLCAQSGATKLYPFQENGDIEQVVIERAFYDPPEGSGLTNPDMIKAAILKEMENPKEERAAISIGAHNTDTGWVNFLEWLNDTYGRDGDDSMWFTNQEEYYEYYYYRLHSKPEIKQVNTHTWKLTLNLNGEDSAPFYYPSVTVNIFGLKMEDIESIKSNEDVTGLSYGDHKDFFMLNIDCRKYLAEHAENFVKRYEANPTDVSAKADANYFVNMLKDSDKKTELKKRAE
;
A
#
# COMPACT_ATOMS: atom_id res chain seq x y z
N MET A 1 -64.65 19.03 -27.39
CA MET A 1 -64.89 19.08 -25.94
C MET A 1 -63.59 18.74 -25.22
N CYS A 2 -62.85 19.77 -24.82
CA CYS A 2 -61.63 19.64 -24.04
C CYS A 2 -61.95 19.04 -22.67
N LYS A 3 -61.33 17.90 -22.32
CA LYS A 3 -61.23 17.50 -20.92
C LYS A 3 -59.93 18.06 -20.39
N ASN A 4 -60.07 19.11 -19.57
CA ASN A 4 -58.99 19.71 -18.80
C ASN A 4 -58.30 18.62 -17.98
N LEU A 5 -57.10 18.22 -18.42
CA LEU A 5 -56.19 17.44 -17.61
C LEU A 5 -55.76 18.38 -16.47
N ASN A 6 -56.15 18.03 -15.24
CA ASN A 6 -55.99 18.90 -14.08
C ASN A 6 -54.50 18.94 -13.71
N ILE A 7 -53.78 19.90 -14.30
CA ILE A 7 -52.32 20.10 -14.16
C ILE A 7 -51.89 20.12 -12.69
N GLY A 8 -52.77 20.58 -11.78
CA GLY A 8 -52.52 20.56 -10.33
C GLY A 8 -52.36 19.15 -9.74
N ILE A 9 -53.09 18.14 -10.23
CA ILE A 9 -52.99 16.76 -9.72
C ILE A 9 -51.69 16.10 -10.18
N VAL A 10 -51.27 16.39 -11.41
CA VAL A 10 -50.00 15.88 -11.98
C VAL A 10 -48.81 16.50 -11.26
N LEU A 11 -48.84 17.81 -10.98
CA LEU A 11 -47.81 18.49 -10.18
C LEU A 11 -47.75 17.98 -8.74
N PHE A 12 -48.89 17.68 -8.10
CA PHE A 12 -48.92 17.14 -6.75
C PHE A 12 -48.33 15.72 -6.66
N LEU A 13 -48.58 14.89 -7.68
CA LEU A 13 -47.98 13.55 -7.79
C LEU A 13 -46.47 13.59 -8.04
N ILE A 14 -46.00 14.55 -8.85
CA ILE A 14 -44.56 14.74 -9.10
C ILE A 14 -43.86 15.25 -7.82
N ILE A 15 -44.45 16.19 -7.09
CA ILE A 15 -43.89 16.68 -5.82
C ILE A 15 -43.90 15.56 -4.76
N GLY A 16 -44.94 14.72 -4.72
CA GLY A 16 -44.98 13.53 -3.86
C GLY A 16 -43.87 12.51 -4.18
N LEU A 17 -43.60 12.29 -5.47
CA LEU A 17 -42.53 11.39 -5.92
C LEU A 17 -41.13 11.95 -5.62
N VAL A 18 -40.91 13.26 -5.78
CA VAL A 18 -39.62 13.91 -5.48
C VAL A 18 -39.36 13.96 -3.97
N MET A 19 -40.40 14.11 -3.13
CA MET A 19 -40.26 14.05 -1.67
C MET A 19 -40.10 12.63 -1.12
N SER A 20 -40.56 11.61 -1.86
CA SER A 20 -40.31 10.19 -1.53
C SER A 20 -38.92 9.68 -1.94
N GLY A 21 -38.16 10.48 -2.70
CA GLY A 21 -36.78 10.17 -3.12
C GLY A 21 -35.70 10.34 -2.04
N CYS A 22 -36.07 10.87 -0.86
CA CYS A 22 -35.16 11.05 0.28
C CYS A 22 -35.52 10.15 1.48
N ILE A 23 -35.93 8.91 1.23
CA ILE A 23 -35.99 7.91 2.29
C ILE A 23 -34.65 7.19 2.34
N ARG A 24 -33.81 7.54 3.34
CA ARG A 24 -32.70 6.70 3.79
C ARG A 24 -33.24 5.28 3.96
N LYS A 25 -32.72 4.31 3.20
CA LYS A 25 -32.96 2.89 3.49
C LYS A 25 -32.44 2.61 4.90
N LEU A 26 -33.34 2.50 5.86
CA LEU A 26 -33.02 1.99 7.19
C LEU A 26 -32.61 0.52 7.02
N ASN A 27 -31.40 0.20 7.46
CA ASN A 27 -30.91 -1.17 7.50
C ASN A 27 -31.61 -1.89 8.67
N LEU A 28 -32.47 -2.87 8.39
CA LEU A 28 -33.29 -3.59 9.38
C LEU A 28 -32.76 -5.00 9.69
N TYR A 29 -31.50 -5.30 9.36
CA TYR A 29 -30.89 -6.60 9.67
C TYR A 29 -29.66 -6.40 10.56
N GLN A 30 -29.87 -6.52 11.87
CA GLN A 30 -28.82 -6.81 12.85
C GLN A 30 -28.93 -8.30 13.18
N GLY A 31 -27.96 -9.08 12.73
CA GLY A 31 -27.85 -10.48 13.09
C GLY A 31 -27.36 -10.64 14.52
N ASP A 32 -28.09 -11.44 15.29
CA ASP A 32 -27.88 -11.94 16.65
C ASP A 32 -26.48 -11.68 17.25
N LYS A 33 -26.38 -10.55 17.96
CA LYS A 33 -25.60 -10.42 19.19
C LYS A 33 -26.48 -9.72 20.20
N ASP A 34 -26.66 -10.40 21.33
CA ASP A 34 -27.45 -10.08 22.51
C ASP A 34 -27.93 -8.62 22.65
N GLU A 35 -29.23 -8.52 22.86
CA GLU A 35 -30.01 -7.34 23.22
C GLU A 35 -29.42 -6.64 24.47
N ASP A 36 -28.72 -5.52 24.26
CA ASP A 36 -28.80 -4.30 25.10
C ASP A 36 -27.83 -3.23 24.59
N GLU A 37 -28.32 -2.31 23.77
CA GLU A 37 -28.19 -0.85 23.91
C GLU A 37 -28.49 -0.17 22.57
N ASN A 38 -29.53 0.65 22.57
CA ASN A 38 -29.68 1.79 21.66
C ASN A 38 -28.31 2.44 21.43
N LYS A 39 -27.70 2.25 20.25
CA LYS A 39 -26.60 3.13 19.80
C LYS A 39 -27.22 4.50 19.57
N ASP A 40 -27.32 5.29 20.63
CA ASP A 40 -27.53 6.72 20.52
C ASP A 40 -26.33 7.29 19.76
N ASN A 41 -26.46 7.40 18.44
CA ASN A 41 -25.38 7.83 17.54
C ASN A 41 -24.79 9.19 17.95
N GLY A 42 -25.52 10.01 18.73
CA GLY A 42 -25.04 11.30 19.24
C GLY A 42 -24.20 11.22 20.53
N LYS A 43 -24.05 10.05 21.16
CA LYS A 43 -23.33 9.90 22.43
C LYS A 43 -21.82 9.75 22.19
N ARG A 44 -21.03 10.46 23.01
CA ARG A 44 -19.57 10.35 23.04
C ARG A 44 -19.14 8.92 23.39
N ARG A 45 -18.19 8.38 22.63
CA ARG A 45 -17.46 7.15 22.93
C ARG A 45 -15.97 7.39 22.78
N ASP A 46 -15.20 7.02 23.79
CA ASP A 46 -13.74 7.00 23.73
C ASP A 46 -13.31 5.55 23.53
N VAL A 47 -12.78 5.22 22.36
CA VAL A 47 -12.50 3.84 21.92
C VAL A 47 -11.03 3.65 21.58
N ILE A 48 -10.52 2.43 21.75
CA ILE A 48 -9.27 2.03 21.11
C ILE A 48 -9.58 1.75 19.64
N CYS A 49 -8.84 2.37 18.71
CA CYS A 49 -9.02 2.09 17.30
C CYS A 49 -8.58 0.65 17.00
N GLU A 50 -9.42 -0.09 16.29
CA GLU A 50 -9.16 -1.46 15.87
C GLU A 50 -9.71 -1.68 14.45
N THR A 51 -9.00 -2.51 13.69
CA THR A 51 -9.48 -3.04 12.41
C THR A 51 -9.92 -4.49 12.61
N GLU A 52 -10.95 -4.94 11.90
CA GLU A 52 -11.54 -6.26 12.11
C GLU A 52 -10.71 -7.42 11.53
N PHE A 53 -9.69 -7.12 10.73
CA PHE A 53 -8.70 -8.09 10.26
C PHE A 53 -7.35 -7.43 10.01
N ILE A 54 -6.28 -8.22 10.12
CA ILE A 54 -4.92 -7.83 9.71
C ILE A 54 -4.36 -9.00 8.87
N TYR A 55 -3.70 -8.72 7.75
CA TYR A 55 -3.02 -9.76 6.97
C TYR A 55 -2.14 -10.65 7.89
N PRO A 56 -2.17 -11.99 7.76
CA PRO A 56 -1.47 -12.89 8.67
C PRO A 56 0.03 -13.00 8.36
N PHE A 57 0.78 -11.90 8.55
CA PHE A 57 2.20 -11.78 8.22
C PHE A 57 3.05 -12.88 8.86
N GLY A 58 2.81 -13.23 10.12
CA GLY A 58 3.56 -14.30 10.80
C GLY A 58 3.39 -15.70 10.19
N ASN A 59 2.36 -15.90 9.36
CA ASN A 59 2.09 -17.17 8.69
C ASN A 59 2.54 -17.18 7.23
N GLU A 60 3.10 -16.08 6.72
CA GLU A 60 3.59 -16.00 5.34
C GLU A 60 4.73 -17.01 5.13
N THR A 61 4.70 -17.74 4.01
CA THR A 61 5.75 -18.73 3.74
C THR A 61 7.00 -18.04 3.21
N ALA A 62 8.17 -18.48 3.69
CA ALA A 62 9.45 -17.91 3.28
C ALA A 62 9.85 -18.29 1.84
N ASP A 63 9.55 -19.53 1.46
CA ASP A 63 9.89 -20.10 0.16
C ASP A 63 8.65 -20.22 -0.72
N LYS A 64 8.80 -19.84 -2.00
CA LYS A 64 7.79 -19.97 -3.05
C LYS A 64 8.38 -20.73 -4.23
N GLU A 65 7.66 -21.74 -4.71
CA GLU A 65 7.98 -22.47 -5.94
C GLU A 65 6.94 -22.12 -6.99
N ILE A 66 7.28 -21.26 -7.94
CA ILE A 66 6.38 -20.82 -9.00
C ILE A 66 6.46 -21.82 -10.15
N GLU A 67 5.30 -22.38 -10.55
CA GLU A 67 5.15 -23.05 -11.84
C GLU A 67 4.01 -22.40 -12.64
N ILE A 68 4.32 -21.97 -13.86
CA ILE A 68 3.34 -21.43 -14.81
C ILE A 68 3.45 -22.19 -16.13
N THR A 69 2.36 -22.83 -16.55
CA THR A 69 2.25 -23.54 -17.82
C THR A 69 1.51 -22.68 -18.83
N ILE A 70 2.15 -22.42 -19.97
CA ILE A 70 1.65 -21.61 -21.07
C ILE A 70 1.36 -22.54 -22.25
N HIS A 71 0.10 -22.57 -22.69
CA HIS A 71 -0.32 -23.30 -23.88
C HIS A 71 -0.46 -22.33 -25.05
N LEU A 72 0.15 -22.68 -26.17
CA LEU A 72 0.13 -21.90 -27.41
C LEU A 72 -0.97 -22.41 -28.35
N LYS A 73 -1.53 -21.51 -29.15
CA LYS A 73 -2.47 -21.86 -30.22
C LYS A 73 -1.81 -22.78 -31.24
N ALA A 74 -2.59 -23.68 -31.84
CA ALA A 74 -2.10 -24.73 -32.74
C ALA A 74 -1.36 -24.23 -34.00
N ASP A 75 -1.62 -22.99 -34.43
CA ASP A 75 -0.98 -22.33 -35.57
C ASP A 75 0.12 -21.34 -35.18
N ARG A 76 0.41 -21.20 -33.87
CA ARG A 76 1.35 -20.21 -33.30
C ARG A 76 2.47 -20.90 -32.51
N GLN A 77 3.26 -21.74 -33.19
CA GLN A 77 4.45 -22.33 -32.60
C GLN A 77 5.62 -21.33 -32.55
N VAL A 78 6.24 -21.20 -31.37
CA VAL A 78 7.47 -20.39 -31.17
C VAL A 78 8.69 -21.30 -31.02
N GLY A 79 9.82 -20.88 -31.61
CA GLY A 79 11.04 -21.69 -31.67
C GLY A 79 11.89 -21.63 -30.40
N TYR A 80 11.95 -20.48 -29.74
CA TYR A 80 12.78 -20.25 -28.56
C TYR A 80 12.20 -19.14 -27.70
N LEU A 81 12.18 -19.37 -26.38
CA LEU A 81 11.79 -18.39 -25.36
C LEU A 81 12.92 -18.27 -24.33
N TYR A 82 13.13 -17.07 -23.81
CA TYR A 82 13.98 -16.83 -22.65
C TYR A 82 13.34 -15.79 -21.73
N THR A 83 13.80 -15.74 -20.48
CA THR A 83 13.14 -14.99 -19.41
C THR A 83 14.10 -14.19 -18.56
N GLU A 84 13.60 -13.10 -17.98
CA GLU A 84 14.32 -12.31 -16.98
C GLU A 84 13.35 -11.67 -15.97
N ILE A 85 13.86 -11.32 -14.79
CA ILE A 85 13.22 -10.38 -13.87
C ILE A 85 13.77 -8.98 -14.22
N PRO A 86 12.93 -8.01 -14.64
CA PRO A 86 13.40 -6.68 -15.03
C PRO A 86 13.92 -5.89 -13.82
N THR A 87 14.71 -4.84 -14.07
CA THR A 87 15.33 -4.01 -13.01
C THR A 87 14.34 -3.47 -11.99
N LEU A 88 13.19 -2.99 -12.45
CA LEU A 88 12.11 -2.49 -11.60
C LEU A 88 10.85 -3.30 -11.86
N LYS A 89 10.08 -3.56 -10.80
CA LYS A 89 8.79 -4.25 -10.89
C LYS A 89 7.89 -3.51 -11.90
N TYR A 90 7.09 -4.27 -12.63
CA TYR A 90 6.17 -3.79 -13.66
C TYR A 90 6.84 -3.14 -14.88
N ASN A 91 8.15 -3.37 -15.10
CA ASN A 91 8.93 -2.73 -16.16
C ASN A 91 8.91 -1.19 -16.10
N LYS A 92 8.82 -0.62 -14.89
CA LYS A 92 8.89 0.83 -14.68
C LYS A 92 10.27 1.37 -15.02
N ASP A 93 10.31 2.65 -15.39
CA ASP A 93 11.53 3.29 -15.85
C ASP A 93 12.30 3.99 -14.72
N TRP A 94 11.65 4.32 -13.60
CA TRP A 94 12.33 4.93 -12.45
C TRP A 94 11.64 4.63 -11.13
N LEU A 95 12.37 4.82 -10.03
CA LEU A 95 11.97 4.43 -8.68
C LEU A 95 11.75 5.66 -7.79
N PHE A 96 10.62 5.67 -7.11
CA PHE A 96 10.30 6.63 -6.04
C PHE A 96 10.11 5.86 -4.73
N LEU A 97 10.94 6.14 -3.74
CA LEU A 97 10.87 5.54 -2.41
C LEU A 97 10.41 6.58 -1.39
N MET A 98 9.44 6.21 -0.55
CA MET A 98 8.97 7.08 0.53
C MET A 98 8.95 6.36 1.87
N THR A 99 9.59 6.96 2.87
CA THR A 99 9.48 6.58 4.28
C THR A 99 9.13 7.81 5.11
N GLN A 100 8.00 7.78 5.80
CA GLN A 100 7.51 8.87 6.64
C GLN A 100 7.86 8.60 8.12
N ASP A 101 8.60 9.54 8.72
CA ASP A 101 9.21 9.42 10.04
C ASP A 101 8.28 9.90 11.18
N ASP A 102 8.79 9.81 12.40
CA ASP A 102 8.16 10.20 13.67
C ASP A 102 6.82 9.53 14.01
N CYS A 103 6.45 8.43 13.35
CA CYS A 103 5.18 7.73 13.57
C CYS A 103 3.97 8.67 13.49
N MET A 104 3.99 9.61 12.55
CA MET A 104 3.06 10.75 12.53
C MET A 104 1.61 10.36 12.28
N HIS A 105 0.66 10.99 13.00
CA HIS A 105 -0.79 10.82 12.75
C HIS A 105 -1.17 11.15 11.28
N SER A 106 -0.43 12.05 10.62
CA SER A 106 -0.68 12.40 9.22
C SER A 106 -0.31 11.29 8.22
N ALA A 107 0.52 10.30 8.61
CA ALA A 107 0.79 9.14 7.78
C ALA A 107 -0.50 8.36 7.46
N PHE A 108 -1.44 8.32 8.41
CA PHE A 108 -2.78 7.77 8.20
C PHE A 108 -3.72 8.79 7.55
N SER A 109 -3.90 9.95 8.19
CA SER A 109 -4.98 10.89 7.87
C SER A 109 -4.77 11.74 6.61
N TYR A 110 -3.53 11.82 6.10
CA TYR A 110 -3.20 12.53 4.86
C TYR A 110 -2.59 11.57 3.83
N THR A 111 -1.47 10.92 4.15
CA THR A 111 -0.72 10.10 3.18
C THR A 111 -1.51 8.86 2.74
N TRP A 112 -1.81 7.94 3.67
CA TRP A 112 -2.59 6.73 3.40
C TRP A 112 -4.00 7.08 2.91
N ALA A 113 -4.67 8.05 3.55
CA ALA A 113 -6.01 8.46 3.18
C ALA A 113 -6.11 8.96 1.72
N ALA A 114 -5.16 9.80 1.28
CA ALA A 114 -5.17 10.31 -0.09
C ALA A 114 -4.90 9.20 -1.11
N ILE A 115 -3.90 8.35 -0.86
CA ILE A 115 -3.55 7.23 -1.74
C ILE A 115 -4.75 6.30 -1.96
N HIS A 116 -5.48 5.99 -0.89
CA HIS A 116 -6.55 4.98 -0.92
C HIS A 116 -7.96 5.57 -1.08
N GLY A 117 -8.08 6.82 -1.54
CA GLY A 117 -9.38 7.43 -1.85
C GLY A 117 -10.30 7.54 -0.65
N LYS A 118 -9.74 7.85 0.53
CA LYS A 118 -10.47 8.01 1.80
C LYS A 118 -10.85 9.48 2.02
N PRO A 119 -11.77 9.76 2.96
CA PRO A 119 -12.02 11.12 3.42
C PRO A 119 -10.74 11.80 3.91
N LEU A 120 -10.55 13.03 3.44
CA LEU A 120 -9.45 13.92 3.78
C LEU A 120 -9.98 15.16 4.48
N SER A 121 -9.10 15.92 5.11
CA SER A 121 -9.39 17.24 5.70
C SER A 121 -8.25 18.20 5.36
N TYR A 122 -8.54 19.51 5.33
CA TYR A 122 -7.51 20.51 5.10
C TYR A 122 -6.68 20.76 6.36
N ILE A 123 -7.31 20.68 7.55
CA ILE A 123 -6.68 21.08 8.82
C ILE A 123 -6.82 20.07 9.97
N TYR A 124 -7.55 18.96 9.77
CA TYR A 124 -7.85 17.97 10.81
C TYR A 124 -7.33 16.56 10.49
N TYR A 125 -7.34 15.70 11.50
CA TYR A 125 -6.72 14.38 11.47
C TYR A 125 -7.73 13.32 11.94
N CYS A 126 -8.15 12.45 11.01
CA CYS A 126 -9.03 11.33 11.33
C CYS A 126 -8.21 10.10 11.74
N ASP A 127 -8.51 9.51 12.90
CA ASP A 127 -8.24 8.08 13.16
C ASP A 127 -9.23 7.14 12.43
N LEU A 128 -8.90 5.86 12.35
CA LEU A 128 -9.70 4.80 11.71
C LEU A 128 -11.14 4.74 12.22
N ALA A 129 -11.35 4.86 13.54
CA ALA A 129 -12.68 4.78 14.12
C ALA A 129 -13.59 5.91 13.63
N HIS A 130 -13.06 7.09 13.27
CA HIS A 130 -13.85 8.15 12.65
C HIS A 130 -14.38 7.72 11.28
N LEU A 131 -13.53 7.09 10.45
CA LEU A 131 -13.90 6.60 9.13
C LEU A 131 -14.95 5.49 9.23
N GLN A 132 -14.73 4.49 10.09
CA GLN A 132 -15.65 3.37 10.31
C GLN A 132 -17.04 3.82 10.79
N ASN A 133 -17.12 4.91 11.55
CA ASN A 133 -18.38 5.42 12.09
C ASN A 133 -18.98 6.57 11.25
N GLY A 134 -18.30 7.06 10.22
CA GLY A 134 -18.73 8.25 9.47
C GLY A 134 -18.81 9.52 10.32
N ASP A 135 -18.00 9.64 11.37
CA ASP A 135 -17.84 10.87 12.16
C ASP A 135 -16.70 11.67 11.55
N LEU A 136 -17.01 12.50 10.55
CA LEU A 136 -16.01 13.21 9.75
C LEU A 136 -15.87 14.68 10.18
N PRO A 137 -14.67 15.27 10.02
CA PRO A 137 -14.43 16.68 10.31
C PRO A 137 -15.28 17.59 9.42
N PRO A 138 -15.53 18.85 9.82
CA PRO A 138 -16.47 19.73 9.12
C PRO A 138 -16.01 20.17 7.73
N ASP A 139 -14.71 20.08 7.44
CA ASP A 139 -14.07 20.46 6.18
C ASP A 139 -13.71 19.24 5.31
N TYR A 140 -14.30 18.07 5.60
CA TYR A 140 -13.92 16.85 4.90
C TYR A 140 -14.18 16.93 3.39
N TYR A 141 -13.28 16.35 2.62
CA TYR A 141 -13.40 16.22 1.17
C TYR A 141 -12.78 14.89 0.72
N SER A 142 -12.80 14.61 -0.59
CA SER A 142 -12.03 13.51 -1.19
C SER A 142 -11.54 13.92 -2.58
N LEU A 143 -10.48 13.27 -3.06
CA LEU A 143 -9.95 13.50 -4.42
C LEU A 143 -10.83 12.89 -5.52
N GLY A 144 -11.81 12.05 -5.15
CA GLY A 144 -12.66 11.33 -6.12
C GLY A 144 -11.95 10.18 -6.86
N LYS A 145 -10.68 9.92 -6.56
CA LYS A 145 -9.88 8.83 -7.11
C LYS A 145 -8.85 8.33 -6.08
N THR A 146 -8.31 7.13 -6.33
CA THR A 146 -7.09 6.64 -5.70
C THR A 146 -5.87 7.14 -6.46
N LEU A 147 -4.72 7.18 -5.79
CA LEU A 147 -3.44 7.59 -6.37
C LEU A 147 -2.57 6.36 -6.60
N ALA A 148 -2.25 6.09 -7.86
CA ALA A 148 -1.76 4.79 -8.30
C ALA A 148 -0.88 4.88 -9.54
N THR A 149 -0.18 3.78 -9.81
CA THR A 149 0.35 3.40 -11.13
C THR A 149 -0.49 2.23 -11.66
N THR A 150 -0.17 1.71 -12.84
CA THR A 150 -0.61 0.36 -13.26
C THR A 150 0.53 -0.63 -13.15
N ASN A 151 0.20 -1.92 -13.09
CA ASN A 151 1.19 -2.99 -13.18
C ASN A 151 1.69 -3.28 -14.62
N GLY A 152 1.30 -2.46 -15.61
CA GLY A 152 1.65 -2.67 -17.03
C GLY A 152 0.79 -3.74 -17.73
N THR A 153 -0.10 -4.42 -17.01
CA THR A 153 -1.00 -5.48 -17.51
C THR A 153 -2.48 -5.17 -17.24
N GLY A 154 -2.80 -3.90 -16.97
CA GLY A 154 -4.16 -3.38 -16.86
C GLY A 154 -4.77 -3.40 -15.44
N GLN A 155 -3.99 -3.60 -14.38
CA GLN A 155 -4.48 -3.49 -13.00
C GLN A 155 -3.85 -2.31 -12.27
N GLU A 156 -4.64 -1.70 -11.39
CA GLU A 156 -4.20 -0.63 -10.48
C GLU A 156 -3.15 -1.17 -9.49
N VAL A 157 -2.12 -0.36 -9.24
CA VAL A 157 -1.16 -0.53 -8.15
C VAL A 157 -1.11 0.80 -7.41
N ARG A 158 -1.77 0.87 -6.25
CA ARG A 158 -1.76 2.09 -5.44
C ARG A 158 -0.34 2.38 -4.94
N PHE A 159 0.00 3.66 -4.80
CA PHE A 159 1.29 4.06 -4.25
C PHE A 159 1.52 3.39 -2.88
N SER A 160 2.73 2.88 -2.64
CA SER A 160 3.11 2.31 -1.34
C SER A 160 4.21 3.14 -0.68
N PHE A 161 4.21 3.20 0.64
CA PHE A 161 5.21 3.93 1.44
C PHE A 161 5.48 3.19 2.74
N GLY A 162 6.56 3.55 3.43
CA GLY A 162 6.86 3.09 4.79
C GLY A 162 6.52 4.15 5.82
N THR A 163 6.13 3.76 7.03
CA THR A 163 6.08 4.67 8.17
C THR A 163 6.92 4.12 9.32
N THR A 164 7.59 5.01 10.06
CA THR A 164 8.28 4.59 11.28
C THR A 164 7.29 4.28 12.40
N VAL A 165 7.70 3.45 13.36
CA VAL A 165 6.83 3.01 14.45
C VAL A 165 7.48 3.28 15.80
N ALA A 166 6.79 4.04 16.66
CA ALA A 166 7.14 4.23 18.07
C ALA A 166 6.61 3.07 18.93
N ALA A 167 7.01 1.85 18.59
CA ALA A 167 6.34 0.62 19.05
C ALA A 167 6.47 0.38 20.57
N ASP A 168 7.50 0.92 21.19
CA ASP A 168 7.78 0.87 22.62
C ASP A 168 7.33 2.15 23.37
N ASP A 169 6.51 3.00 22.72
CA ASP A 169 5.85 4.16 23.34
C ASP A 169 4.36 3.88 23.61
N ASP A 170 3.93 4.11 24.85
CA ASP A 170 2.55 3.88 25.29
C ASP A 170 1.55 4.85 24.64
N LEU A 171 2.01 5.97 24.10
CA LEU A 171 1.14 6.92 23.39
C LEU A 171 0.48 6.31 22.15
N MET A 172 1.00 5.22 21.59
CA MET A 172 0.31 4.46 20.53
C MET A 172 -0.99 3.79 21.02
N ASN A 173 -1.20 3.64 22.34
CA ASN A 173 -2.44 3.14 22.96
C ASN A 173 -3.49 4.24 23.20
N THR A 174 -3.26 5.47 22.73
CA THR A 174 -4.19 6.60 22.93
C THR A 174 -5.58 6.29 22.36
N GLN A 175 -6.62 6.64 23.12
CA GLN A 175 -8.02 6.49 22.69
C GLN A 175 -8.44 7.51 21.62
N THR A 176 -9.50 7.16 20.90
CA THR A 176 -10.16 8.00 19.90
C THR A 176 -11.56 8.36 20.38
N TRP A 177 -11.84 9.65 20.49
CA TRP A 177 -13.18 10.16 20.76
C TRP A 177 -14.00 10.14 19.48
N VAL A 178 -15.05 9.32 19.41
CA VAL A 178 -16.04 9.32 18.32
C VAL A 178 -17.39 9.83 18.82
N GLN A 179 -18.00 10.77 18.10
CA GLN A 179 -19.32 11.30 18.42
C GLN A 179 -20.01 11.93 17.20
N ASN A 180 -20.81 11.14 16.49
CA ASN A 180 -21.48 11.57 15.27
C ASN A 180 -22.43 12.76 15.53
N GLY A 181 -22.41 13.74 14.63
CA GLY A 181 -23.29 14.91 14.67
C GLY A 181 -22.96 15.93 15.76
N TYR A 182 -21.90 15.73 16.56
CA TYR A 182 -21.43 16.72 17.51
C TYR A 182 -20.61 17.82 16.81
N THR A 183 -21.06 19.07 16.93
CA THR A 183 -20.50 20.23 16.23
C THR A 183 -20.17 21.42 17.13
N ARG A 184 -20.19 21.25 18.47
CA ARG A 184 -19.83 22.34 19.39
C ARG A 184 -18.33 22.65 19.34
N ASP A 185 -17.52 21.63 19.10
CA ASP A 185 -16.09 21.70 18.83
C ASP A 185 -15.65 20.47 17.99
N TYR A 186 -14.38 20.49 17.59
CA TYR A 186 -13.78 19.46 16.73
C TYR A 186 -12.48 18.91 17.34
N PHE A 187 -12.33 18.97 18.67
CA PHE A 187 -11.10 18.57 19.36
C PHE A 187 -10.72 17.11 19.12
N ARG A 188 -11.71 16.24 18.90
CA ARG A 188 -11.49 14.83 18.56
C ARG A 188 -10.68 14.60 17.28
N PHE A 189 -10.67 15.59 16.37
CA PHE A 189 -9.92 15.55 15.13
C PHE A 189 -8.60 16.34 15.19
N TYR A 190 -8.17 16.78 16.37
CA TYR A 190 -6.87 17.43 16.51
C TYR A 190 -5.74 16.42 16.31
N LYS A 191 -4.61 16.92 15.82
CA LYS A 191 -3.42 16.11 15.63
C LYS A 191 -3.00 15.46 16.95
N LYS A 192 -2.80 14.13 16.90
CA LYS A 192 -2.17 13.37 17.99
C LYS A 192 -0.66 13.44 17.80
N THR A 193 0.08 13.23 18.88
CA THR A 193 1.56 13.20 18.84
C THR A 193 2.07 12.18 17.82
N MET A 194 1.44 11.01 17.77
CA MET A 194 1.76 9.90 16.88
C MET A 194 0.50 9.14 16.44
N LEU A 195 0.68 8.13 15.59
CA LEU A 195 -0.34 7.15 15.24
C LEU A 195 -0.84 6.39 16.48
N VAL A 196 -2.12 6.06 16.49
CA VAL A 196 -2.65 4.99 17.36
C VAL A 196 -2.51 3.65 16.64
N TRP A 197 -2.35 2.55 17.40
CA TRP A 197 -2.13 1.21 16.83
C TRP A 197 -3.15 0.82 15.75
N GLY A 198 -4.44 1.09 15.96
CA GLY A 198 -5.49 0.78 14.99
C GLY A 198 -5.29 1.40 13.61
N ASN A 199 -4.77 2.62 13.54
CA ASN A 199 -4.47 3.27 12.27
C ASN A 199 -3.38 2.52 11.52
N LEU A 200 -2.30 2.18 12.23
CA LEU A 200 -1.17 1.44 11.66
C LEU A 200 -1.59 0.03 11.24
N GLN A 201 -2.38 -0.67 12.06
CA GLN A 201 -2.92 -1.99 11.75
C GLN A 201 -3.71 -1.99 10.44
N GLU A 202 -4.59 -1.00 10.23
CA GLU A 202 -5.32 -0.86 8.98
C GLU A 202 -4.40 -0.56 7.80
N MET A 203 -3.38 0.30 7.97
CA MET A 203 -2.39 0.58 6.92
C MET A 203 -1.68 -0.68 6.44
N MET A 204 -1.42 -1.65 7.34
CA MET A 204 -0.78 -2.92 6.97
C MET A 204 -1.61 -3.72 5.95
N ASN A 205 -2.94 -3.62 5.99
CA ASN A 205 -3.82 -4.32 5.05
C ASN A 205 -3.66 -3.82 3.60
N TYR A 206 -3.05 -2.66 3.39
CA TYR A 206 -2.79 -2.07 2.07
C TYR A 206 -1.32 -2.17 1.65
N GLY A 207 -0.49 -2.89 2.42
CA GLY A 207 0.92 -3.07 2.10
C GLY A 207 1.78 -1.83 2.38
N VAL A 208 1.38 -0.98 3.31
CA VAL A 208 2.28 0.03 3.90
C VAL A 208 3.36 -0.70 4.70
N SER A 209 4.61 -0.25 4.58
CA SER A 209 5.75 -0.83 5.30
C SER A 209 5.99 -0.16 6.66
N ILE A 210 6.85 -0.77 7.47
CA ILE A 210 7.24 -0.31 8.80
C ILE A 210 8.76 -0.23 8.91
N ALA A 211 9.23 0.77 9.64
CA ALA A 211 10.64 0.92 10.02
C ALA A 211 10.79 1.26 11.51
N PHE A 212 11.88 0.83 12.11
CA PHE A 212 12.34 1.40 13.38
C PHE A 212 12.80 2.84 13.16
N HIS A 213 12.77 3.64 14.23
CA HIS A 213 13.29 5.01 14.26
C HIS A 213 13.81 5.28 15.68
N ASP A 214 13.31 6.30 16.38
CA ASP A 214 13.57 6.48 17.80
C ASP A 214 13.07 5.27 18.63
N LEU A 215 13.90 4.84 19.58
CA LEU A 215 13.54 3.88 20.61
C LEU A 215 13.32 4.60 21.93
N ASN A 216 12.37 4.11 22.73
CA ASN A 216 11.92 4.77 23.96
C ASN A 216 12.89 4.54 25.14
N LEU A 217 14.05 5.19 25.04
CA LEU A 217 15.07 5.29 26.08
C LEU A 217 15.32 6.76 26.43
N PRO A 218 15.71 7.07 27.68
CA PRO A 218 16.27 8.38 28.00
C PRO A 218 17.45 8.72 27.08
N ASP A 219 17.64 10.00 26.72
CA ASP A 219 18.69 10.39 25.76
C ASP A 219 20.10 9.99 26.20
N GLU A 220 20.38 10.04 27.51
CA GLU A 220 21.66 9.59 28.10
C GLU A 220 21.91 8.07 27.92
N ASP A 221 20.86 7.32 27.67
CA ASP A 221 20.85 5.87 27.51
C ASP A 221 20.83 5.42 26.05
N LYS A 222 20.80 6.34 25.08
CA LYS A 222 20.87 6.05 23.64
C LYS A 222 22.29 5.73 23.17
N THR A 223 22.97 4.83 23.88
CA THR A 223 24.26 4.26 23.46
C THR A 223 24.04 3.06 22.55
N GLU A 224 25.03 2.72 21.72
CA GLU A 224 24.94 1.61 20.76
C GLU A 224 24.47 0.29 21.40
N ASP A 225 25.05 -0.12 22.54
CA ASP A 225 24.70 -1.39 23.20
C ASP A 225 23.29 -1.36 23.81
N LYS A 226 22.86 -0.23 24.35
CA LYS A 226 21.51 -0.09 24.94
C LYS A 226 20.43 -0.06 23.85
N LEU A 227 20.69 0.63 22.73
CA LEU A 227 19.82 0.60 21.56
C LEU A 227 19.72 -0.82 20.98
N LEU A 228 20.83 -1.55 20.87
CA LEU A 228 20.83 -2.95 20.43
C LEU A 228 19.94 -3.83 21.32
N ALA A 229 20.00 -3.64 22.64
CA ALA A 229 19.17 -4.37 23.58
C ALA A 229 17.68 -3.97 23.51
N GLN A 230 17.38 -2.75 23.04
CA GLN A 230 16.02 -2.22 22.97
C GLN A 230 15.29 -2.59 21.66
N PHE A 231 15.99 -2.82 20.54
CA PHE A 231 15.35 -3.25 19.29
C PHE A 231 14.46 -4.50 19.46
N PRO A 232 14.87 -5.59 20.15
CA PRO A 232 14.00 -6.73 20.39
C PRO A 232 12.75 -6.42 21.22
N VAL A 233 12.80 -5.40 22.10
CA VAL A 233 11.65 -4.96 22.91
C VAL A 233 10.60 -4.34 21.99
N ALA A 234 11.02 -3.35 21.18
CA ALA A 234 10.16 -2.73 20.17
C ALA A 234 9.64 -3.78 19.15
N GLN A 235 10.50 -4.69 18.68
CA GLN A 235 10.11 -5.78 17.77
C GLN A 235 9.01 -6.66 18.36
N SER A 236 9.06 -6.94 19.67
CA SER A 236 8.04 -7.76 20.34
C SER A 236 6.67 -7.07 20.30
N MET A 237 6.63 -5.75 20.53
CA MET A 237 5.40 -4.95 20.44
C MET A 237 4.87 -4.88 19.00
N ILE A 238 5.76 -4.67 18.02
CA ILE A 238 5.39 -4.70 16.60
C ILE A 238 4.72 -6.03 16.26
N ARG A 239 5.33 -7.16 16.64
CA ARG A 239 4.80 -8.50 16.35
C ARG A 239 3.47 -8.75 17.06
N GLU A 240 3.33 -8.32 18.31
CA GLU A 240 2.07 -8.45 19.06
C GLU A 240 0.93 -7.69 18.35
N LYS A 241 1.18 -6.45 17.94
CA LYS A 241 0.14 -5.55 17.42
C LYS A 241 -0.14 -5.72 15.94
N LEU A 242 0.83 -6.17 15.14
CA LEU A 242 0.75 -6.23 13.67
C LEU A 242 0.72 -7.67 13.14
N ASN A 243 -0.02 -8.55 13.83
CA ASN A 243 -0.24 -9.94 13.43
C ASN A 243 1.06 -10.69 13.08
N ASN A 244 2.04 -10.58 13.99
CA ASN A 244 3.36 -11.19 13.92
C ASN A 244 4.24 -10.75 12.74
N ARG A 245 3.99 -9.57 12.15
CA ARG A 245 4.92 -8.93 11.21
C ARG A 245 6.23 -8.57 11.94
N THR A 246 7.35 -8.92 11.35
CA THR A 246 8.70 -8.57 11.83
C THR A 246 9.18 -7.31 11.10
N CYS A 247 9.51 -6.26 11.82
CA CYS A 247 10.15 -5.09 11.22
C CYS A 247 11.60 -5.42 10.85
N LYS A 248 11.98 -5.13 9.59
CA LYS A 248 13.33 -5.38 9.06
C LYS A 248 14.00 -4.14 8.49
N MET A 249 13.49 -2.96 8.83
CA MET A 249 14.02 -1.69 8.35
C MET A 249 14.35 -0.75 9.52
N LEU A 250 15.44 0.01 9.41
CA LEU A 250 15.69 1.20 10.23
C LEU A 250 15.70 2.45 9.34
N ALA A 251 14.93 3.47 9.72
CA ALA A 251 15.17 4.84 9.27
C ALA A 251 15.95 5.56 10.36
N GLU A 252 17.13 6.10 10.08
CA GLU A 252 17.97 6.75 11.09
C GLU A 252 17.28 7.99 11.68
N PRO A 253 17.07 8.06 13.01
CA PRO A 253 16.56 9.26 13.67
C PRO A 253 17.69 10.24 13.97
N ASN A 254 17.38 11.54 13.89
CA ASN A 254 18.23 12.64 14.42
C ASN A 254 19.67 12.72 13.87
N GLY A 255 20.00 11.98 12.80
CA GLY A 255 21.38 11.82 12.33
C GLY A 255 22.27 11.02 13.27
N ASP A 256 21.70 10.32 14.26
CA ASP A 256 22.43 9.58 15.30
C ASP A 256 22.92 8.21 14.79
N LYS A 257 24.21 8.16 14.48
CA LYS A 257 24.88 6.96 13.96
C LYS A 257 24.92 5.80 14.94
N ASN A 258 24.63 6.00 16.24
CA ASN A 258 24.52 4.90 17.19
C ASN A 258 23.36 3.96 16.84
N TYR A 259 22.26 4.47 16.27
CA TYR A 259 21.15 3.65 15.80
C TYR A 259 21.58 2.73 14.66
N ILE A 260 22.31 3.25 13.67
CA ILE A 260 22.83 2.43 12.56
C ILE A 260 23.78 1.36 13.08
N LYS A 261 24.76 1.73 13.91
CA LYS A 261 25.72 0.76 14.46
C LYS A 261 25.05 -0.36 15.25
N ALA A 262 24.04 -0.01 16.07
CA ALA A 262 23.26 -0.99 16.82
C ALA A 262 22.41 -1.86 15.88
N ALA A 263 21.76 -1.27 14.89
CA ALA A 263 20.92 -2.00 13.93
C ALA A 263 21.72 -2.99 13.06
N LEU A 264 22.93 -2.65 12.66
CA LEU A 264 23.82 -3.57 11.93
C LEU A 264 24.21 -4.80 12.77
N ARG A 265 24.13 -4.69 14.10
CA ARG A 265 24.35 -5.81 15.04
C ARG A 265 23.07 -6.58 15.37
N TYR A 266 21.91 -6.11 14.91
CA TYR A 266 20.62 -6.78 15.07
C TYR A 266 20.19 -7.44 13.75
N ASP A 267 20.36 -8.75 13.66
CA ASP A 267 20.21 -9.57 12.45
C ASP A 267 18.83 -9.48 11.76
N LYS A 268 17.80 -9.03 12.47
CA LYS A 268 16.46 -8.83 11.89
C LYS A 268 16.35 -7.59 11.01
N ILE A 269 17.22 -6.58 11.18
CA ILE A 269 17.23 -5.41 10.31
C ILE A 269 18.09 -5.72 9.08
N ARG A 270 17.47 -5.67 7.91
CA ARG A 270 18.06 -6.05 6.61
C ARG A 270 18.24 -4.87 5.66
N THR A 271 17.47 -3.80 5.84
CA THR A 271 17.61 -2.58 5.04
C THR A 271 17.56 -1.34 5.92
N LEU A 272 18.32 -0.29 5.58
CA LEU A 272 18.44 0.92 6.38
C LEU A 272 18.36 2.15 5.49
N CYS A 273 17.96 3.30 6.03
CA CYS A 273 18.07 4.57 5.32
C CYS A 273 18.56 5.72 6.20
N ALA A 274 19.33 6.64 5.62
CA ALA A 274 19.84 7.82 6.30
C ALA A 274 20.17 8.96 5.30
N GLN A 275 20.27 10.18 5.82
CA GLN A 275 20.66 11.37 5.03
C GLN A 275 22.16 11.44 4.76
N SER A 276 23.00 10.80 5.59
CA SER A 276 24.46 10.84 5.48
C SER A 276 25.09 9.52 5.87
N GLY A 277 26.28 9.22 5.32
CA GLY A 277 26.93 7.92 5.50
C GLY A 277 26.17 6.77 4.83
N ALA A 278 25.53 7.07 3.70
CA ALA A 278 24.63 6.19 2.98
C ALA A 278 25.03 6.07 1.50
N THR A 279 24.52 5.04 0.83
CA THR A 279 24.73 4.78 -0.59
C THR A 279 23.59 5.38 -1.40
N LYS A 280 23.92 6.30 -2.32
CA LYS A 280 22.96 6.79 -3.31
C LYS A 280 22.63 5.68 -4.31
N LEU A 281 21.36 5.28 -4.33
CA LEU A 281 20.88 4.17 -5.14
C LEU A 281 20.64 4.59 -6.60
N TYR A 282 21.26 3.87 -7.53
CA TYR A 282 20.98 3.93 -8.97
C TYR A 282 20.46 2.55 -9.40
N PRO A 283 19.13 2.33 -9.50
CA PRO A 283 18.58 0.97 -9.61
C PRO A 283 19.09 0.16 -10.81
N PHE A 284 19.43 0.82 -11.92
CA PHE A 284 19.96 0.17 -13.13
C PHE A 284 21.47 -0.06 -13.12
N GLN A 285 22.19 0.50 -12.14
CA GLN A 285 23.65 0.38 -12.02
C GLN A 285 24.05 -0.47 -10.80
N GLU A 286 23.15 -0.59 -9.81
CA GLU A 286 23.37 -1.41 -8.63
C GLU A 286 23.45 -2.89 -9.01
N ASN A 287 24.52 -3.53 -8.57
CA ASN A 287 24.85 -4.93 -8.89
C ASN A 287 25.40 -5.69 -7.67
N GLY A 288 25.60 -5.01 -6.54
CA GLY A 288 26.06 -5.61 -5.30
C GLY A 288 24.92 -6.19 -4.46
N ASP A 289 25.29 -6.92 -3.43
CA ASP A 289 24.38 -7.22 -2.34
C ASP A 289 24.07 -5.93 -1.57
N ILE A 290 22.80 -5.72 -1.23
CA ILE A 290 22.33 -4.57 -0.47
C ILE A 290 21.84 -4.94 0.94
N GLU A 291 22.08 -6.18 1.37
CA GLU A 291 21.88 -6.63 2.75
C GLU A 291 22.61 -5.70 3.72
N GLN A 292 21.85 -5.14 4.66
CA GLN A 292 22.32 -4.20 5.68
C GLN A 292 23.02 -2.95 5.13
N VAL A 293 22.85 -2.63 3.85
CA VAL A 293 23.30 -1.36 3.26
C VAL A 293 22.37 -0.23 3.66
N VAL A 294 22.96 0.90 4.04
CA VAL A 294 22.24 2.14 4.34
C VAL A 294 22.00 2.88 3.02
N ILE A 295 20.74 2.94 2.59
CA ILE A 295 20.33 3.65 1.37
C ILE A 295 20.17 5.15 1.67
N GLU A 296 20.69 5.99 0.77
CA GLU A 296 20.56 7.44 0.88
C GLU A 296 19.09 7.85 0.76
N ARG A 297 18.66 8.76 1.63
CA ARG A 297 17.33 9.34 1.65
C ARG A 297 17.44 10.83 1.97
N ALA A 298 16.64 11.67 1.32
CA ALA A 298 16.65 13.11 1.55
C ALA A 298 15.25 13.67 1.86
N PHE A 299 15.17 14.66 2.75
CA PHE A 299 13.93 15.38 3.05
C PHE A 299 13.65 16.54 2.08
N TYR A 300 14.67 16.95 1.31
CA TYR A 300 14.60 18.06 0.36
C TYR A 300 14.05 19.34 1.00
N ASP A 301 14.65 19.74 2.13
CA ASP A 301 14.22 20.94 2.84
C ASP A 301 14.38 22.19 1.98
N PRO A 302 13.34 23.06 1.92
CA PRO A 302 13.42 24.29 1.16
C PRO A 302 14.40 25.27 1.81
N PRO A 303 15.05 26.15 1.02
CA PRO A 303 15.87 27.22 1.58
C PRO A 303 15.05 28.10 2.54
N GLU A 304 15.65 28.46 3.67
CA GLU A 304 14.98 29.24 4.71
C GLU A 304 14.45 30.58 4.15
N GLY A 305 13.19 30.90 4.45
CA GLY A 305 12.54 32.13 4.00
C GLY A 305 12.12 32.17 2.52
N SER A 306 12.29 31.08 1.75
CA SER A 306 11.92 31.03 0.32
C SER A 306 10.41 30.97 0.05
N GLY A 307 9.63 30.53 1.02
CA GLY A 307 8.19 30.26 0.85
C GLY A 307 7.89 28.98 0.07
N LEU A 308 8.92 28.20 -0.32
CA LEU A 308 8.77 26.89 -0.94
C LEU A 308 8.52 25.82 0.13
N THR A 309 7.95 24.69 -0.29
CA THR A 309 7.67 23.53 0.54
C THR A 309 8.59 22.35 0.16
N ASN A 310 8.71 21.33 1.03
CA ASN A 310 9.44 20.10 0.67
C ASN A 310 8.90 19.48 -0.64
N PRO A 311 7.57 19.36 -0.86
CA PRO A 311 7.04 18.93 -2.15
C PRO A 311 7.50 19.74 -3.38
N ASP A 312 7.68 21.06 -3.26
CA ASP A 312 8.19 21.89 -4.36
C ASP A 312 9.64 21.51 -4.71
N MET A 313 10.46 21.29 -3.68
CA MET A 313 11.85 20.88 -3.83
C MET A 313 11.97 19.47 -4.43
N ILE A 314 11.14 18.53 -3.96
CA ILE A 314 11.10 17.16 -4.49
C ILE A 314 10.63 17.17 -5.95
N LYS A 315 9.60 17.94 -6.28
CA LYS A 315 9.12 18.12 -7.67
C LYS A 315 10.23 18.62 -8.58
N ALA A 316 10.98 19.63 -8.16
CA ALA A 316 12.12 20.14 -8.93
C ALA A 316 13.23 19.09 -9.10
N ALA A 317 13.51 18.30 -8.07
CA ALA A 317 14.48 17.21 -8.13
C ALA A 317 14.05 16.10 -9.11
N ILE A 318 12.77 15.69 -9.09
CA ILE A 318 12.23 14.71 -10.04
C ILE A 318 12.39 15.23 -11.47
N LEU A 319 11.96 16.45 -11.75
CA LEU A 319 12.03 17.03 -13.10
C LEU A 319 13.47 17.01 -13.64
N LYS A 320 14.44 17.35 -12.79
CA LYS A 320 15.87 17.30 -13.13
C LYS A 320 16.35 15.86 -13.38
N GLU A 321 15.96 14.91 -12.53
CA GLU A 321 16.37 13.51 -12.68
C GLU A 321 15.81 12.90 -13.97
N MET A 322 14.59 13.29 -14.37
CA MET A 322 13.93 12.80 -15.57
C MET A 322 14.59 13.28 -16.88
N GLU A 323 15.48 14.27 -16.83
CA GLU A 323 16.29 14.70 -17.99
C GLU A 323 17.30 13.63 -18.42
N ASN A 324 17.69 12.72 -17.52
CA ASN A 324 18.65 11.66 -17.79
C ASN A 324 18.00 10.42 -18.43
N PRO A 325 18.77 9.61 -19.19
CA PRO A 325 18.37 8.24 -19.54
C PRO A 325 18.06 7.43 -18.28
N LYS A 326 17.10 6.50 -18.36
CA LYS A 326 16.63 5.77 -17.17
C LYS A 326 17.71 4.97 -16.47
N GLU A 327 18.70 4.49 -17.21
CA GLU A 327 19.84 3.74 -16.71
C GLU A 327 20.78 4.59 -15.84
N GLU A 328 20.69 5.92 -15.96
CA GLU A 328 21.52 6.90 -15.25
C GLU A 328 20.77 7.57 -14.10
N ARG A 329 19.47 7.30 -13.93
CA ARG A 329 18.65 7.94 -12.89
C ARG A 329 18.94 7.34 -11.52
N ALA A 330 19.13 8.22 -10.55
CA ALA A 330 19.05 7.85 -9.15
C ALA A 330 17.59 7.54 -8.76
N ALA A 331 17.41 6.69 -7.75
CA ALA A 331 16.12 6.61 -7.08
C ALA A 331 15.80 7.95 -6.40
N ILE A 332 14.56 8.43 -6.55
CA ILE A 332 14.07 9.56 -5.76
C ILE A 332 13.63 9.00 -4.41
N SER A 333 14.56 8.99 -3.45
CA SER A 333 14.39 8.41 -2.12
C SER A 333 14.15 9.51 -1.09
N ILE A 334 12.91 9.60 -0.60
CA ILE A 334 12.46 10.72 0.25
C ILE A 334 12.13 10.32 1.68
N GLY A 335 12.47 11.23 2.60
CA GLY A 335 11.94 11.29 3.96
C GLY A 335 10.81 12.31 4.04
N ALA A 336 9.82 12.06 4.89
CA ALA A 336 8.79 13.04 5.24
C ALA A 336 8.53 13.02 6.75
N HIS A 337 8.25 14.16 7.35
CA HIS A 337 7.79 14.25 8.75
C HIS A 337 6.25 14.38 8.77
N ASN A 338 5.74 15.58 9.02
CA ASN A 338 4.32 15.87 8.86
C ASN A 338 3.96 16.01 7.38
N THR A 339 2.91 15.33 6.96
CA THR A 339 2.23 15.51 5.68
C THR A 339 0.94 16.32 5.87
N ASP A 340 0.56 17.06 4.83
CA ASP A 340 -0.55 18.01 4.84
C ASP A 340 -1.18 18.11 3.43
N THR A 341 -2.04 19.11 3.21
CA THR A 341 -2.68 19.34 1.90
C THR A 341 -1.67 19.55 0.75
N GLY A 342 -0.51 20.17 1.01
CA GLY A 342 0.54 20.33 0.01
C GLY A 342 1.11 18.99 -0.44
N TRP A 343 1.29 18.06 0.50
CA TRP A 343 1.67 16.68 0.21
C TRP A 343 0.57 15.91 -0.54
N VAL A 344 -0.70 16.07 -0.17
CA VAL A 344 -1.83 15.46 -0.91
C VAL A 344 -1.81 15.88 -2.38
N ASN A 345 -1.67 17.18 -2.64
CA ASN A 345 -1.59 17.71 -4.01
C ASN A 345 -0.35 17.22 -4.76
N PHE A 346 0.76 17.00 -4.06
CA PHE A 346 1.97 16.46 -4.66
C PHE A 346 1.83 14.98 -5.04
N LEU A 347 1.21 14.16 -4.18
CA LEU A 347 0.90 12.77 -4.51
C LEU A 347 -0.07 12.69 -5.70
N GLU A 348 -1.08 13.56 -5.75
CA GLU A 348 -1.97 13.65 -6.91
C GLU A 348 -1.20 14.05 -8.18
N TRP A 349 -0.32 15.04 -8.09
CA TRP A 349 0.55 15.43 -9.20
C TRP A 349 1.43 14.29 -9.70
N LEU A 350 2.00 13.47 -8.80
CA LEU A 350 2.75 12.28 -9.19
C LEU A 350 1.88 11.28 -9.94
N ASN A 351 0.65 11.03 -9.47
CA ASN A 351 -0.33 10.17 -10.15
C ASN A 351 -0.65 10.68 -11.55
N ASP A 352 -0.86 11.99 -11.69
CA ASP A 352 -1.29 12.64 -12.94
C ASP A 352 -0.15 12.85 -13.92
N THR A 353 1.09 12.82 -13.45
CA THR A 353 2.28 13.03 -14.30
C THR A 353 2.96 11.71 -14.65
N TYR A 354 3.21 10.86 -13.66
CA TYR A 354 4.02 9.65 -13.80
C TYR A 354 3.35 8.35 -13.34
N GLY A 355 2.11 8.44 -12.83
CA GLY A 355 1.30 7.31 -12.41
C GLY A 355 0.25 6.93 -13.45
N ARG A 356 -0.83 6.32 -12.98
CA ARG A 356 -1.91 5.75 -13.80
C ARG A 356 -2.53 6.78 -14.74
N ASP A 357 -2.67 8.02 -14.28
CA ASP A 357 -3.32 9.08 -15.03
C ASP A 357 -2.31 9.94 -15.82
N GLY A 358 -1.02 9.56 -15.79
CA GLY A 358 0.08 10.17 -16.53
C GLY A 358 0.77 9.20 -17.50
N ASP A 359 2.10 9.19 -17.53
CA ASP A 359 2.87 8.29 -18.42
C ASP A 359 3.09 6.87 -17.87
N ASP A 360 2.63 6.62 -16.63
CA ASP A 360 2.76 5.35 -15.92
C ASP A 360 4.19 4.79 -15.83
N SER A 361 5.20 5.66 -15.83
CA SER A 361 6.63 5.29 -15.83
C SER A 361 7.22 5.01 -14.45
N MET A 362 6.56 5.46 -13.37
CA MET A 362 7.10 5.41 -12.01
C MET A 362 6.78 4.09 -11.30
N TRP A 363 7.71 3.58 -10.50
CA TRP A 363 7.38 2.67 -9.40
C TRP A 363 7.44 3.44 -8.08
N PHE A 364 6.27 3.81 -7.55
CA PHE A 364 6.15 4.41 -6.22
C PHE A 364 5.95 3.28 -5.20
N THR A 365 6.95 3.03 -4.37
CA THR A 365 6.88 2.01 -3.33
C THR A 365 7.64 2.39 -2.05
N ASN A 366 7.56 1.52 -1.06
CA ASN A 366 8.37 1.55 0.14
C ASN A 366 9.71 0.83 -0.06
N GLN A 367 10.71 1.15 0.77
CA GLN A 367 12.04 0.59 0.65
C GLN A 367 12.09 -0.93 0.93
N GLU A 368 11.23 -1.46 1.80
CA GLU A 368 11.17 -2.90 2.11
C GLU A 368 10.75 -3.73 0.89
N GLU A 369 9.69 -3.32 0.17
CA GLU A 369 9.25 -3.98 -1.06
C GLU A 369 10.33 -3.89 -2.16
N TYR A 370 10.98 -2.74 -2.31
CA TYR A 370 12.09 -2.61 -3.26
C TYR A 370 13.26 -3.53 -2.90
N TYR A 371 13.65 -3.57 -1.62
CA TYR A 371 14.71 -4.43 -1.13
C TYR A 371 14.41 -5.91 -1.42
N GLU A 372 13.22 -6.38 -1.08
CA GLU A 372 12.81 -7.76 -1.34
C GLU A 372 12.79 -8.09 -2.84
N TYR A 373 12.30 -7.17 -3.67
CA TYR A 373 12.32 -7.34 -5.13
C TYR A 373 13.73 -7.41 -5.70
N TYR A 374 14.62 -6.52 -5.24
CA TYR A 374 16.02 -6.52 -5.66
C TYR A 374 16.72 -7.82 -5.26
N TYR A 375 16.46 -8.31 -4.05
CA TYR A 375 16.95 -9.61 -3.57
C TYR A 375 16.50 -10.75 -4.50
N TYR A 376 15.20 -10.83 -4.83
CA TYR A 376 14.71 -11.84 -5.77
C TYR A 376 15.35 -11.70 -7.15
N ARG A 377 15.52 -10.49 -7.66
CA ARG A 377 16.18 -10.27 -8.94
C ARG A 377 17.62 -10.76 -8.94
N LEU A 378 18.33 -10.62 -7.82
CA LEU A 378 19.74 -11.01 -7.68
C LEU A 378 19.90 -12.54 -7.50
N HIS A 379 19.01 -13.18 -6.73
CA HIS A 379 19.18 -14.55 -6.27
C HIS A 379 18.29 -15.58 -6.97
N SER A 380 17.15 -15.17 -7.52
CA SER A 380 16.23 -16.07 -8.22
C SER A 380 16.56 -16.14 -9.72
N LYS A 381 16.37 -17.33 -10.31
CA LYS A 381 16.65 -17.58 -11.73
C LYS A 381 15.39 -18.10 -12.44
N PRO A 382 14.68 -17.28 -13.21
CA PRO A 382 13.53 -17.77 -13.97
C PRO A 382 14.03 -18.69 -15.10
N GLU A 383 13.43 -19.87 -15.21
CA GLU A 383 13.69 -20.81 -16.30
C GLU A 383 12.40 -21.08 -17.08
N ILE A 384 12.49 -21.12 -18.41
CA ILE A 384 11.38 -21.52 -19.27
C ILE A 384 11.78 -22.72 -20.12
N LYS A 385 10.98 -23.79 -20.07
CA LYS A 385 11.28 -25.07 -20.74
C LYS A 385 10.10 -25.51 -21.61
N GLN A 386 10.40 -25.96 -22.81
CA GLN A 386 9.40 -26.55 -23.69
C GLN A 386 9.01 -27.94 -23.17
N VAL A 387 7.72 -28.16 -22.91
CA VAL A 387 7.16 -29.45 -22.49
C VAL A 387 6.75 -30.27 -23.72
N ASN A 388 6.19 -29.61 -24.73
CA ASN A 388 5.89 -30.15 -26.05
C ASN A 388 5.81 -29.01 -27.07
N THR A 389 5.50 -29.30 -28.33
CA THR A 389 5.50 -28.31 -29.43
C THR A 389 4.68 -27.05 -29.16
N HIS A 390 3.61 -27.13 -28.36
CA HIS A 390 2.70 -26.01 -28.06
C HIS A 390 2.57 -25.73 -26.56
N THR A 391 3.49 -26.21 -25.72
CA THR A 391 3.42 -26.00 -24.27
C THR A 391 4.78 -25.66 -23.71
N TRP A 392 4.85 -24.57 -22.95
CA TRP A 392 6.03 -24.13 -22.23
C TRP A 392 5.72 -24.05 -20.73
N LYS A 393 6.71 -24.37 -19.89
CA LYS A 393 6.62 -24.23 -18.44
C LYS A 393 7.67 -23.24 -17.95
N LEU A 394 7.23 -22.17 -17.32
CA LEU A 394 8.05 -21.24 -16.54
C LEU A 394 8.16 -21.75 -15.10
N THR A 395 9.36 -21.79 -14.56
CA THR A 395 9.65 -22.12 -13.16
C THR A 395 10.52 -21.04 -12.53
N LEU A 396 10.21 -20.65 -11.29
CA LEU A 396 10.97 -19.64 -10.54
C LEU A 396 10.82 -19.87 -9.04
N ASN A 397 11.93 -19.88 -8.30
CA ASN A 397 11.90 -19.97 -6.84
C ASN A 397 12.13 -18.60 -6.22
N LEU A 398 11.24 -18.17 -5.33
CA LEU A 398 11.40 -16.96 -4.52
C LEU A 398 11.67 -17.38 -3.07
N ASN A 399 12.92 -17.31 -2.66
CA ASN A 399 13.36 -17.63 -1.31
C ASN A 399 13.77 -16.31 -0.66
N GLY A 400 13.11 -15.93 0.44
CA GLY A 400 13.54 -14.78 1.25
C GLY A 400 14.77 -15.12 2.09
N GLU A 401 15.21 -14.15 2.89
CA GLU A 401 16.30 -14.37 3.85
C GLU A 401 15.84 -15.09 5.12
N ASP A 402 16.77 -15.75 5.83
CA ASP A 402 16.48 -16.52 7.05
C ASP A 402 15.95 -15.68 8.23
N SER A 403 16.11 -14.36 8.18
CA SER A 403 15.81 -13.47 9.31
C SER A 403 14.31 -13.40 9.65
N ALA A 404 13.45 -13.36 8.61
CA ALA A 404 11.99 -13.39 8.66
C ALA A 404 11.42 -13.59 7.24
N PRO A 405 10.15 -14.03 7.08
CA PRO A 405 9.51 -14.06 5.77
C PRO A 405 9.54 -12.69 5.09
N PHE A 406 9.69 -12.72 3.77
CA PHE A 406 9.47 -11.57 2.91
C PHE A 406 7.96 -11.34 2.74
N TYR A 407 7.51 -10.09 2.84
CA TYR A 407 6.08 -9.73 2.91
C TYR A 407 5.52 -9.23 1.58
N TYR A 408 6.38 -8.99 0.59
CA TYR A 408 6.05 -8.63 -0.76
C TYR A 408 6.61 -9.66 -1.77
N PRO A 409 6.30 -10.97 -1.64
CA PRO A 409 6.75 -12.03 -2.55
C PRO A 409 6.02 -11.95 -3.91
N SER A 410 6.29 -10.87 -4.65
CA SER A 410 5.72 -10.60 -5.96
C SER A 410 6.79 -10.05 -6.89
N VAL A 411 6.81 -10.57 -8.11
CA VAL A 411 7.83 -10.28 -9.12
C VAL A 411 7.17 -10.05 -10.48
N THR A 412 7.92 -9.37 -11.36
CA THR A 412 7.63 -9.32 -12.79
C THR A 412 8.59 -10.26 -13.50
N VAL A 413 8.10 -11.02 -14.47
CA VAL A 413 8.91 -11.85 -15.35
C VAL A 413 8.60 -11.49 -16.79
N ASN A 414 9.62 -11.12 -17.55
CA ASN A 414 9.51 -10.92 -18.99
C ASN A 414 9.80 -12.24 -19.71
N ILE A 415 9.03 -12.54 -20.76
CA ILE A 415 9.26 -13.65 -21.68
C ILE A 415 9.45 -13.06 -23.08
N PHE A 416 10.65 -13.23 -23.62
CA PHE A 416 11.01 -12.77 -24.95
C PHE A 416 10.67 -13.84 -26.00
N GLY A 417 10.20 -13.39 -27.17
CA GLY A 417 9.76 -14.28 -28.25
C GLY A 417 8.33 -14.80 -28.10
N LEU A 418 7.58 -14.32 -27.11
CA LEU A 418 6.17 -14.66 -26.89
C LEU A 418 5.31 -13.39 -27.02
N LYS A 419 4.11 -13.54 -27.59
CA LYS A 419 3.06 -12.51 -27.60
C LYS A 419 1.75 -13.04 -27.04
N MET A 420 0.92 -12.14 -26.51
CA MET A 420 -0.42 -12.48 -26.01
C MET A 420 -1.28 -13.15 -27.10
N GLU A 421 -1.12 -12.76 -28.36
CA GLU A 421 -1.85 -13.37 -29.47
C GLU A 421 -1.50 -14.84 -29.73
N ASP A 422 -0.34 -15.32 -29.28
CA ASP A 422 0.10 -16.71 -29.46
C ASP A 422 -0.52 -17.65 -28.41
N ILE A 423 -1.01 -17.11 -27.30
CA ILE A 423 -1.42 -17.86 -26.11
C ILE A 423 -2.87 -18.32 -26.23
N GLU A 424 -3.09 -19.61 -25.98
CA GLU A 424 -4.42 -20.21 -25.82
C GLU A 424 -4.87 -20.15 -24.34
N SER A 425 -3.99 -20.54 -23.42
CA SER A 425 -4.27 -20.48 -21.98
C SER A 425 -3.00 -20.44 -21.14
N ILE A 426 -3.14 -19.93 -19.91
CA ILE A 426 -2.08 -19.89 -18.90
C ILE A 426 -2.65 -20.50 -17.61
N LYS A 427 -1.88 -21.39 -16.98
CA LYS A 427 -2.21 -22.02 -15.70
C LYS A 427 -1.05 -21.89 -14.74
N SER A 428 -1.32 -21.75 -13.45
CA SER A 428 -0.29 -21.69 -12.41
C SER A 428 -0.58 -22.67 -11.27
N ASN A 429 0.45 -23.03 -10.51
CA ASN A 429 0.33 -23.82 -9.29
C ASN A 429 -0.25 -23.00 -8.12
N GLU A 430 -0.32 -23.60 -6.94
CA GLU A 430 -0.96 -23.03 -5.74
C GLU A 430 -0.20 -21.86 -5.10
N ASP A 431 1.13 -21.84 -5.21
CA ASP A 431 1.97 -20.77 -4.66
C ASP A 431 1.71 -19.42 -5.32
N VAL A 432 1.26 -19.42 -6.58
CA VAL A 432 0.81 -18.21 -7.27
C VAL A 432 -0.62 -17.92 -6.84
N THR A 433 -0.85 -16.83 -6.13
CA THR A 433 -2.19 -16.40 -5.67
C THR A 433 -2.72 -15.21 -6.48
N GLY A 434 -1.83 -14.38 -7.01
CA GLY A 434 -2.13 -13.33 -7.99
C GLY A 434 -1.37 -13.54 -9.29
N LEU A 435 -2.05 -13.38 -10.42
CA LEU A 435 -1.43 -13.51 -11.73
C LEU A 435 -2.09 -12.54 -12.71
N SER A 436 -1.28 -11.65 -13.29
CA SER A 436 -1.67 -10.81 -14.42
C SER A 436 -0.59 -10.80 -15.49
N TYR A 437 -0.97 -10.61 -16.74
CA TYR A 437 -0.05 -10.76 -17.86
C TYR A 437 -0.55 -10.03 -19.10
N GLY A 438 0.36 -9.71 -20.01
CA GLY A 438 0.06 -9.00 -21.26
C GLY A 438 1.31 -8.65 -22.04
N ASP A 439 1.12 -8.15 -23.26
CA ASP A 439 2.23 -7.64 -24.07
C ASP A 439 2.79 -6.34 -23.45
N HIS A 440 4.11 -6.24 -23.41
CA HIS A 440 4.82 -5.02 -23.06
C HIS A 440 5.92 -4.77 -24.09
N LYS A 441 5.75 -3.72 -24.91
CA LYS A 441 6.64 -3.42 -26.04
C LYS A 441 6.80 -4.67 -26.94
N ASP A 442 8.03 -5.14 -27.12
CA ASP A 442 8.41 -6.25 -27.99
C ASP A 442 8.42 -7.63 -27.29
N PHE A 443 8.08 -7.71 -26.00
CA PHE A 443 8.00 -8.97 -25.24
C PHE A 443 6.65 -9.15 -24.52
N PHE A 444 6.48 -10.29 -23.84
CA PHE A 444 5.34 -10.59 -22.97
C PHE A 444 5.77 -10.47 -21.51
N MET A 445 4.93 -9.93 -20.63
CA MET A 445 5.24 -9.81 -19.20
C MET A 445 4.19 -10.51 -18.34
N LEU A 446 4.64 -11.06 -17.21
CA LEU A 446 3.79 -11.61 -16.16
C LEU A 446 4.11 -10.90 -14.84
N ASN A 447 3.06 -10.49 -14.13
CA ASN A 447 3.11 -10.05 -12.75
C ASN A 447 2.58 -11.18 -11.87
N ILE A 448 3.46 -11.72 -11.03
CA ILE A 448 3.25 -12.94 -10.25
C ILE A 448 3.28 -12.54 -8.78
N ASP A 449 2.18 -12.80 -8.05
CA ASP A 449 2.07 -12.56 -6.62
C ASP A 449 1.91 -13.90 -5.89
N CYS A 450 2.76 -14.13 -4.90
CA CYS A 450 2.84 -15.34 -4.11
C CYS A 450 2.54 -15.13 -2.62
N ARG A 451 1.86 -14.02 -2.26
CA ARG A 451 1.32 -13.83 -0.92
C ARG A 451 0.31 -14.92 -0.62
N LYS A 452 0.62 -15.78 0.36
CA LYS A 452 -0.11 -17.04 0.58
C LYS A 452 -1.59 -16.83 0.86
N TYR A 453 -1.92 -15.78 1.61
CA TYR A 453 -3.29 -15.51 2.08
C TYR A 453 -3.99 -14.38 1.32
N LEU A 454 -3.54 -14.09 0.09
CA LEU A 454 -4.08 -12.98 -0.70
C LEU A 454 -5.57 -13.17 -1.01
N ALA A 455 -6.02 -14.41 -1.24
CA ALA A 455 -7.43 -14.71 -1.53
C ALA A 455 -8.33 -14.46 -0.32
N GLU A 456 -7.91 -14.91 0.86
CA GLU A 456 -8.58 -14.67 2.15
C GLU A 456 -8.60 -13.18 2.49
N HIS A 457 -7.49 -12.48 2.20
CA HIS A 457 -7.38 -11.05 2.39
C HIS A 457 -8.36 -10.28 1.51
N ALA A 458 -8.46 -10.62 0.23
CA ALA A 458 -9.46 -10.06 -0.69
C ALA A 458 -10.90 -10.36 -0.21
N GLU A 459 -11.14 -11.58 0.28
CA GLU A 459 -12.45 -11.95 0.85
C GLU A 459 -12.80 -11.13 2.10
N ASN A 460 -11.82 -10.76 2.94
CA ASN A 460 -12.06 -9.90 4.10
C ASN A 460 -12.53 -8.50 3.70
N PHE A 461 -11.97 -7.91 2.64
CA PHE A 461 -12.48 -6.64 2.10
C PHE A 461 -13.89 -6.77 1.51
N VAL A 462 -14.20 -7.89 0.85
CA VAL A 462 -15.57 -8.18 0.40
C VAL A 462 -16.53 -8.26 1.60
N LYS A 463 -16.16 -8.96 2.68
CA LYS A 463 -16.97 -9.04 3.91
C LYS A 463 -17.19 -7.67 4.55
N ARG A 464 -16.15 -6.81 4.57
CA ARG A 464 -16.27 -5.42 5.05
C ARG A 464 -17.26 -4.61 4.22
N TYR A 465 -17.20 -4.74 2.89
CA TYR A 465 -18.18 -4.11 1.99
C TYR A 465 -19.59 -4.67 2.20
N GLU A 466 -19.77 -5.98 2.33
CA GLU A 466 -21.08 -6.59 2.60
C GLU A 466 -21.69 -6.11 3.92
N ALA A 467 -20.87 -5.85 4.94
CA ALA A 467 -21.30 -5.24 6.20
C ALA A 467 -21.63 -3.74 6.08
N ASN A 468 -21.05 -3.05 5.08
CA ASN A 468 -21.21 -1.61 4.85
C ASN A 468 -21.52 -1.30 3.37
N PRO A 469 -22.61 -1.83 2.79
CA PRO A 469 -22.81 -1.88 1.33
C PRO A 469 -23.07 -0.52 0.68
N THR A 470 -23.31 0.52 1.49
CA THR A 470 -23.47 1.90 1.03
C THR A 470 -22.15 2.67 0.97
N ASP A 471 -21.06 2.12 1.51
CA ASP A 471 -19.73 2.73 1.46
C ASP A 471 -19.07 2.44 0.11
N VAL A 472 -19.00 3.47 -0.73
CA VAL A 472 -18.37 3.42 -2.05
C VAL A 472 -16.88 3.11 -1.96
N SER A 473 -16.19 3.58 -0.91
CA SER A 473 -14.78 3.31 -0.70
C SER A 473 -14.54 1.84 -0.35
N ALA A 474 -15.38 1.26 0.52
CA ALA A 474 -15.31 -0.17 0.84
C ALA A 474 -15.52 -1.05 -0.41
N LYS A 475 -16.47 -0.68 -1.29
CA LYS A 475 -16.67 -1.36 -2.57
C LYS A 475 -15.46 -1.26 -3.49
N ALA A 476 -14.85 -0.07 -3.56
CA ALA A 476 -13.66 0.15 -4.39
C ALA A 476 -12.47 -0.70 -3.91
N ASP A 477 -12.28 -0.82 -2.59
CA ASP A 477 -11.23 -1.68 -2.02
C ASP A 477 -11.50 -3.16 -2.27
N ALA A 478 -12.72 -3.63 -2.05
CA ALA A 478 -13.09 -5.01 -2.35
C ALA A 478 -12.77 -5.37 -3.80
N ASN A 479 -13.14 -4.50 -4.75
CA ASN A 479 -12.82 -4.71 -6.16
C ASN A 479 -11.30 -4.64 -6.45
N TYR A 480 -10.57 -3.71 -5.83
CA TYR A 480 -9.13 -3.58 -5.96
C TYR A 480 -8.41 -4.87 -5.54
N PHE A 481 -8.67 -5.39 -4.35
CA PHE A 481 -8.02 -6.60 -3.85
C PHE A 481 -8.46 -7.87 -4.60
N VAL A 482 -9.75 -8.00 -4.95
CA VAL A 482 -10.23 -9.13 -5.76
C VAL A 482 -9.58 -9.14 -7.15
N ASN A 483 -9.29 -7.97 -7.72
CA ASN A 483 -8.63 -7.88 -9.03
C ASN A 483 -7.16 -8.34 -9.01
N MET A 484 -6.50 -8.36 -7.85
CA MET A 484 -5.14 -8.91 -7.70
C MET A 484 -5.07 -10.42 -7.88
N LEU A 485 -6.16 -11.14 -7.56
CA LEU A 485 -6.18 -12.60 -7.57
C LEU A 485 -5.97 -13.18 -8.98
N LYS A 486 -5.36 -14.35 -9.08
CA LYS A 486 -5.37 -15.12 -10.34
C LYS A 486 -6.78 -15.59 -10.67
N ASP A 487 -7.00 -15.94 -11.94
CA ASP A 487 -8.28 -16.54 -12.34
C ASP A 487 -8.56 -17.83 -11.57
N SER A 488 -9.75 -17.95 -11.00
CA SER A 488 -10.17 -19.03 -10.11
C SER A 488 -11.67 -18.95 -9.80
N ASP A 489 -12.22 -20.07 -9.30
CA ASP A 489 -13.59 -20.10 -8.78
C ASP A 489 -13.80 -19.09 -7.66
N LYS A 490 -12.80 -18.94 -6.77
CA LYS A 490 -12.83 -17.97 -5.67
C LYS A 490 -12.87 -16.52 -6.20
N LYS A 491 -12.04 -16.16 -7.20
CA LYS A 491 -12.11 -14.82 -7.82
C LYS A 491 -13.49 -14.56 -8.43
N THR A 492 -14.06 -15.56 -9.11
CA THR A 492 -15.41 -15.46 -9.70
C THR A 492 -16.50 -15.31 -8.65
N GLU A 493 -16.42 -16.04 -7.54
CA GLU A 493 -17.32 -15.90 -6.39
C GLU A 493 -17.25 -14.49 -5.79
N LEU A 494 -16.04 -14.01 -5.49
CA LEU A 494 -15.85 -12.71 -4.85
C LEU A 494 -16.26 -11.54 -5.75
N LYS A 495 -16.03 -11.63 -7.07
CA LYS A 495 -16.53 -10.62 -8.02
C LYS A 495 -18.05 -10.48 -7.94
N LYS A 496 -18.80 -11.59 -7.94
CA LYS A 496 -20.27 -11.56 -7.83
C LYS A 496 -20.77 -10.96 -6.52
N ARG A 497 -20.01 -11.12 -5.44
CA ARG A 497 -20.34 -10.53 -4.12
C ARG A 497 -20.03 -9.04 -4.04
N ALA A 498 -19.13 -8.54 -4.88
CA ALA A 498 -18.70 -7.14 -4.95
C ALA A 498 -19.33 -6.35 -6.13
N GLU A 499 -20.20 -6.97 -6.92
CA GLU A 499 -21.08 -6.33 -7.93
C GLU A 499 -22.13 -5.43 -7.27
#